data_AF-A0A1V6KH67-F1
#
_entry.id   AF-A0A1V6KH67-F1
#
_cell.length_a   1.000
_cell.length_b   1.000
_cell.length_c   1.000
_cell.angle_alpha   90.00
_cell.angle_beta   90.00
_cell.angle_gamma   90.00
#
_symmetry.space_group_name_H-M   'P 1'
#
loop_
_entity.id
_entity.type
_entity.pdbx_description
1 polymer ?
#
loop_
_entity_poly.entity_id
_entity_poly.type
_entity_poly.pdbx_seq_one_letter_code
_entity_poly.pdbx_strand_id
1 'polypeptide(L)'
;MNTIKSYKWTIASAMVVLLLLLMPFRIFQQTPQSLNDFDKFIHAILFGAMTAVFCAEHRALKKINPKFLLSLVIISAFAFLTEIGQLLTITRHFDLKDFGADAIGIAAALLVMRIATMLS
;
A
#
# COMPACT_ATOMS: atom_id res chain seq x y z
N MET A 1 0.74 -25.85 -6.57
CA MET A 1 0.93 -24.87 -5.47
C MET A 1 -0.24 -23.91 -5.46
N ASN A 2 -0.97 -23.78 -4.35
CA ASN A 2 -2.00 -22.75 -4.22
C ASN A 2 -1.33 -21.38 -4.21
N THR A 3 -1.45 -20.60 -5.30
CA THR A 3 -0.85 -19.26 -5.45
C THR A 3 -1.15 -18.35 -4.26
N ILE A 4 -2.34 -18.46 -3.66
CA ILE A 4 -2.75 -17.72 -2.46
C ILE A 4 -1.85 -18.03 -1.25
N LYS A 5 -1.50 -19.31 -1.02
CA LYS A 5 -0.61 -19.69 0.09
C LYS A 5 0.82 -19.16 -0.09
N SER A 6 1.22 -18.93 -1.34
CA SER A 6 2.56 -18.43 -1.66
C SER A 6 2.72 -16.94 -1.34
N TYR A 7 1.67 -16.13 -1.46
CA TYR A 7 1.69 -14.68 -1.23
C TYR A 7 1.13 -14.25 0.13
N LYS A 8 1.35 -15.06 1.17
CA LYS A 8 0.72 -14.88 2.48
C LYS A 8 1.07 -13.55 3.15
N TRP A 9 2.30 -13.05 2.97
CA TRP A 9 2.73 -11.79 3.58
C TRP A 9 2.18 -10.59 2.83
N THR A 10 2.13 -10.67 1.49
CA THR A 10 1.45 -9.66 0.67
C THR A 10 -0.02 -9.55 1.08
N ILE A 11 -0.72 -10.68 1.18
CA ILE A 11 -2.13 -10.70 1.60
C ILE A 11 -2.30 -10.15 3.01
N ALA A 12 -1.46 -10.56 3.97
CA ALA A 12 -1.53 -10.06 5.34
C ALA A 12 -1.31 -8.53 5.40
N SER A 13 -0.29 -8.02 4.70
CA SER A 13 -0.03 -6.57 4.65
C SER A 13 -1.16 -5.80 3.96
N ALA A 14 -1.74 -6.33 2.88
CA ALA A 14 -2.89 -5.73 2.20
C ALA A 14 -4.12 -5.66 3.12
N MET A 15 -4.36 -6.71 3.93
CA MET A 15 -5.42 -6.70 4.94
C MET A 15 -5.17 -5.67 6.03
N VAL A 16 -3.93 -5.51 6.49
CA VAL A 16 -3.58 -4.46 7.46
C VAL A 16 -3.85 -3.07 6.87
N VAL A 17 -3.41 -2.79 5.64
CA VAL A 17 -3.69 -1.51 4.96
C VAL A 17 -5.19 -1.27 4.85
N LEU A 18 -5.95 -2.27 4.37
CA LEU A 18 -7.40 -2.18 4.24
C LEU A 18 -8.08 -1.86 5.58
N LEU A 19 -7.70 -2.57 6.65
CA LEU A 19 -8.24 -2.36 7.98
C LEU A 19 -7.94 -0.96 8.51
N LEU A 20 -6.71 -0.47 8.34
CA LEU A 20 -6.30 0.84 8.83
C LEU A 20 -7.04 1.98 8.09
N LEU A 21 -7.18 1.88 6.78
CA LEU A 21 -7.81 2.92 5.96
C LEU A 21 -9.33 2.96 6.11
N LEU A 22 -9.98 1.80 6.29
CA LEU A 22 -11.43 1.73 6.48
C LEU A 22 -11.86 1.90 7.95
N MET A 23 -10.90 1.96 8.88
CA MET A 23 -11.21 2.18 10.28
C MET A 23 -11.80 3.58 10.51
N PRO A 24 -12.87 3.71 11.32
CA PRO A 24 -13.46 5.01 11.63
C PRO A 24 -12.44 5.99 12.21
N PHE A 25 -12.40 7.21 11.68
CA PHE A 25 -11.49 8.27 12.10
C PHE A 25 -11.60 8.60 13.59
N ARG A 26 -12.79 8.41 14.20
CA ARG A 26 -13.04 8.59 15.64
C ARG A 26 -12.09 7.79 16.55
N ILE A 27 -11.53 6.68 16.08
CA ILE A 27 -10.54 5.90 16.83
C ILE A 27 -9.20 6.67 16.95
N PHE A 28 -8.93 7.58 16.02
CA PHE A 28 -7.75 8.42 15.98
C PHE A 28 -7.98 9.83 16.54
N GLN A 29 -9.17 10.18 17.06
CA GLN A 29 -9.46 11.52 17.60
C GLN A 29 -8.58 11.93 18.79
N GLN A 30 -7.89 10.99 19.43
CA GLN A 30 -6.92 11.26 20.49
C GLN A 30 -5.51 11.53 19.97
N THR A 31 -5.28 11.45 18.65
CA THR A 31 -3.96 11.74 18.07
C THR A 31 -3.71 13.25 17.94
N PRO A 32 -2.48 13.71 18.21
CA PRO A 32 -2.09 15.11 18.01
C PRO A 32 -2.44 15.60 16.62
N GLN A 33 -2.93 16.84 16.51
CA GLN A 33 -3.33 17.46 15.25
C GLN A 33 -2.20 17.47 14.20
N SER A 34 -0.94 17.48 14.64
CA SER A 34 0.22 17.32 13.76
C SER A 34 0.23 16.01 12.98
N LEU A 35 -0.36 14.93 13.49
CA LEU A 35 -0.45 13.65 12.77
C LEU A 35 -1.50 13.67 11.65
N ASN A 36 -2.51 14.56 11.70
CA ASN A 36 -3.41 14.77 10.56
C ASN A 36 -2.66 15.37 9.36
N ASP A 37 -1.65 16.21 9.60
CA ASP A 37 -0.83 16.78 8.51
C ASP A 37 0.09 15.71 7.87
N PHE A 38 0.35 14.61 8.58
CA PHE A 38 1.13 13.47 8.09
C PHE A 38 0.28 12.38 7.41
N ASP A 39 -1.04 12.54 7.30
CA ASP A 39 -1.95 11.52 6.77
C ASP A 39 -1.50 11.03 5.38
N LYS A 40 -1.14 11.95 4.48
CA LYS A 40 -0.60 11.63 3.13
C LYS A 40 0.74 10.87 3.20
N PHE A 41 1.59 11.23 4.15
CA PHE A 41 2.85 10.54 4.34
C PHE A 41 2.65 9.11 4.87
N ILE A 42 1.66 8.92 5.75
CA ILE A 42 1.25 7.60 6.25
C ILE A 42 0.70 6.75 5.12
N HIS A 43 -0.15 7.31 4.26
CA HIS A 43 -0.65 6.67 3.03
C HIS A 43 0.49 6.16 2.14
N ALA A 44 1.45 7.04 1.83
CA ALA A 44 2.64 6.67 1.05
C ALA A 44 3.46 5.55 1.72
N ILE A 45 3.63 5.59 3.04
CA ILE A 45 4.35 4.54 3.79
C ILE A 45 3.58 3.21 3.75
N LEU A 46 2.27 3.23 3.98
CA LEU A 46 1.43 2.03 4.04
C LEU A 46 1.51 1.26 2.72
N PHE A 47 1.25 1.94 1.60
CA PHE A 47 1.33 1.31 0.29
C PHE A 47 2.76 1.04 -0.16
N GLY A 48 3.73 1.87 0.22
CA GLY A 48 5.15 1.61 -0.04
C GLY A 48 5.65 0.34 0.66
N ALA A 49 5.33 0.17 1.94
CA ALA A 49 5.68 -1.02 2.72
C ALA A 49 5.00 -2.28 2.17
N MET A 50 3.70 -2.22 1.87
CA MET A 50 2.96 -3.33 1.25
C MET A 50 3.55 -3.72 -0.11
N THR A 51 3.93 -2.73 -0.93
CA THR A 51 4.59 -2.94 -2.22
C THR A 51 5.97 -3.58 -2.06
N ALA A 52 6.75 -3.16 -1.05
CA ALA A 52 8.04 -3.76 -0.75
C ALA A 52 7.91 -5.22 -0.31
N VAL A 53 6.93 -5.53 0.55
CA VAL A 53 6.59 -6.91 0.94
C VAL A 53 6.24 -7.76 -0.28
N PHE A 54 5.39 -7.24 -1.17
CA PHE A 54 5.07 -7.90 -2.43
C PHE A 54 6.31 -8.18 -3.28
N CYS A 55 7.20 -7.20 -3.45
CA CYS A 55 8.42 -7.36 -4.22
C CYS A 55 9.37 -8.41 -3.63
N ALA A 56 9.55 -8.40 -2.30
CA ALA A 56 10.39 -9.36 -1.59
C ALA A 56 9.82 -10.78 -1.72
N GLU A 57 8.52 -10.95 -1.51
CA GLU A 57 7.84 -12.24 -1.60
C GLU A 57 7.81 -12.78 -3.04
N HIS A 58 7.52 -11.93 -4.03
CA HIS A 58 7.57 -12.28 -5.45
C HIS A 58 8.96 -12.78 -5.85
N ARG A 59 10.02 -12.08 -5.42
CA ARG A 59 11.40 -12.48 -5.70
C ARG A 59 11.78 -13.79 -5.01
N ALA A 60 11.37 -13.98 -3.75
CA ALA A 60 11.63 -15.22 -3.03
C ALA A 60 11.07 -16.44 -3.79
N LEU A 61 9.87 -16.28 -4.38
CA LEU A 61 9.14 -17.32 -5.11
C LEU A 61 9.58 -17.51 -6.57
N LYS A 62 9.80 -16.42 -7.31
CA LYS A 62 10.01 -16.44 -8.77
C LYS A 62 11.46 -16.17 -9.19
N LYS A 63 12.32 -15.77 -8.25
CA LYS A 63 13.74 -15.41 -8.47
C LYS A 63 13.96 -14.27 -9.48
N ILE A 64 12.90 -13.54 -9.82
CA ILE A 64 12.93 -12.40 -10.75
C ILE A 64 12.25 -11.19 -10.10
N ASN A 65 12.60 -10.00 -10.59
CA ASN A 65 11.89 -8.77 -10.25
C ASN A 65 10.47 -8.79 -10.84
N PRO A 66 9.44 -8.32 -10.10
CA PRO A 66 8.12 -8.14 -10.68
C PRO A 66 8.15 -7.08 -11.79
N LYS A 67 7.21 -7.19 -12.75
CA LYS A 67 7.08 -6.24 -13.85
C LYS A 67 6.60 -4.89 -13.31
N PHE A 68 7.47 -3.88 -13.36
CA PHE A 68 7.23 -2.55 -12.77
C PHE A 68 5.87 -1.95 -13.11
N LEU A 69 5.58 -1.74 -14.40
CA LEU A 69 4.33 -1.09 -14.82
C LEU A 69 3.09 -1.91 -14.44
N LEU A 70 3.15 -3.24 -14.57
CA LEU A 70 2.04 -4.10 -14.20
C LEU A 70 1.77 -4.07 -12.68
N SER A 71 2.82 -4.12 -11.87
CA SER A 71 2.70 -4.01 -10.42
C SER A 71 2.21 -2.64 -9.99
N LEU A 72 2.71 -1.57 -10.60
CA LEU A 72 2.24 -0.21 -10.33
C LEU A 72 0.73 -0.10 -10.60
N VAL A 73 0.26 -0.58 -11.76
CA VAL A 73 -1.16 -0.52 -12.12
C VAL A 73 -2.03 -1.35 -11.17
N ILE A 74 -1.64 -2.60 -10.88
CA ILE A 74 -2.45 -3.49 -10.03
C ILE A 74 -2.53 -2.97 -8.59
N ILE A 75 -1.41 -2.55 -8.01
CA ILE A 75 -1.39 -2.08 -6.62
C ILE A 75 -2.07 -0.71 -6.52
N SER A 76 -1.90 0.16 -7.52
CA SER A 76 -2.63 1.44 -7.55
C SER A 76 -4.13 1.23 -7.74
N ALA A 77 -4.56 0.22 -8.51
CA ALA A 77 -5.98 -0.13 -8.60
C ALA A 77 -6.53 -0.57 -7.23
N PHE A 78 -5.75 -1.33 -6.45
CA PHE A 78 -6.11 -1.67 -5.07
C PHE A 78 -6.20 -0.42 -4.17
N ALA A 79 -5.24 0.51 -4.25
CA ALA A 79 -5.29 1.79 -3.52
C ALA A 79 -6.51 2.64 -3.89
N PHE A 80 -6.84 2.71 -5.18
CA PHE A 80 -8.03 3.41 -5.63
C PHE A 80 -9.32 2.76 -5.11
N LEU A 81 -9.37 1.43 -5.04
CA LEU A 81 -10.50 0.72 -4.45
C LEU A 81 -10.61 0.95 -2.94
N THR A 82 -9.50 1.13 -2.21
CA THR A 82 -9.57 1.49 -0.79
C THR A 82 -10.14 2.89 -0.60
N GLU A 83 -9.78 3.85 -1.44
CA GLU A 83 -10.37 5.20 -1.44
C GLU A 83 -11.86 5.19 -1.76
N ILE A 84 -12.29 4.41 -2.76
CA ILE A 84 -13.72 4.20 -3.02
C ILE A 84 -14.39 3.54 -1.82
N GLY A 85 -13.72 2.56 -1.19
CA GLY A 85 -14.22 1.88 0.01
C GLY A 85 -14.46 2.84 1.18
N GLN A 86 -13.70 3.93 1.30
CA GLN A 86 -13.91 4.93 2.34
C GLN A 86 -15.28 5.62 2.24
N LEU A 87 -15.88 5.72 1.04
CA LEU A 87 -17.23 6.23 0.83
C LEU A 87 -18.31 5.38 1.51
N LEU A 88 -18.01 4.12 1.82
CA LEU A 88 -18.90 3.22 2.55
C LEU A 88 -18.80 3.39 4.07
N THR A 89 -17.90 4.25 4.54
CA THR A 89 -17.71 4.53 5.97
C THR A 89 -18.38 5.85 6.36
N ILE A 90 -18.75 5.99 7.62
CA ILE A 90 -19.48 7.16 8.13
C ILE A 90 -18.55 8.37 8.31
N THR A 91 -17.25 8.14 8.52
CA THR A 91 -16.31 9.19 8.99
C THR A 91 -15.10 9.41 8.09
N ARG A 92 -14.91 8.61 7.03
CA ARG A 92 -13.85 8.84 6.04
C ARG A 92 -14.46 9.43 4.77
N HIS A 93 -13.63 10.08 3.98
CA HIS A 93 -14.02 10.72 2.74
C HIS A 93 -12.98 10.39 1.69
N PHE A 94 -13.45 10.17 0.46
CA PHE A 94 -12.57 10.04 -0.69
C PHE A 94 -11.69 11.30 -0.85
N ASP A 95 -10.37 11.13 -0.85
CA ASP A 95 -9.41 12.21 -1.16
C ASP A 95 -8.45 11.77 -2.27
N LEU A 96 -8.55 12.43 -3.42
CA LEU A 96 -7.67 12.17 -4.55
C LEU A 96 -6.19 12.43 -4.23
N LYS A 97 -5.90 13.30 -3.25
CA LYS A 97 -4.52 13.54 -2.82
C LYS A 97 -3.95 12.36 -2.04
N ASP A 98 -4.78 11.64 -1.30
CA ASP A 98 -4.36 10.44 -0.57
C ASP A 98 -4.07 9.30 -1.55
N PHE A 99 -4.93 9.13 -2.57
CA PHE A 99 -4.61 8.25 -3.70
C PHE A 99 -3.30 8.63 -4.40
N GLY A 100 -3.04 9.93 -4.59
CA GLY A 100 -1.79 10.42 -5.17
C GLY A 100 -0.58 10.04 -4.30
N ALA A 101 -0.70 10.15 -2.98
CA ALA A 101 0.34 9.75 -2.04
C ALA A 101 0.58 8.23 -2.06
N ASP A 102 -0.49 7.43 -2.14
CA ASP A 102 -0.40 5.97 -2.31
C ASP A 102 0.39 5.61 -3.57
N ALA A 103 0.03 6.22 -4.71
CA ALA A 103 0.70 5.98 -5.99
C ALA A 103 2.19 6.35 -5.94
N ILE A 104 2.55 7.45 -5.28
CA ILE A 104 3.95 7.84 -5.05
C ILE A 104 4.67 6.79 -4.18
N GLY A 105 4.05 6.34 -3.09
CA GLY A 105 4.60 5.30 -2.22
C GLY A 105 4.85 3.99 -2.97
N ILE A 106 3.90 3.55 -3.79
CA ILE A 106 4.02 2.35 -4.64
C ILE A 106 5.19 2.50 -5.62
N ALA A 107 5.23 3.61 -6.37
CA ALA A 107 6.27 3.87 -7.35
C ALA A 107 7.67 3.94 -6.71
N ALA A 108 7.79 4.64 -5.58
CA ALA A 108 9.03 4.74 -4.82
C ALA A 108 9.51 3.36 -4.33
N ALA A 109 8.62 2.55 -3.75
CA ALA A 109 8.97 1.21 -3.29
C ALA A 109 9.39 0.30 -4.45
N LEU A 110 8.68 0.32 -5.58
CA LEU A 110 9.08 -0.44 -6.77
C LEU A 110 10.46 -0.04 -7.28
N LEU A 111 10.76 1.26 -7.28
CA LEU A 111 12.06 1.78 -7.70
C LEU A 111 13.17 1.35 -6.74
N VAL A 112 13.00 1.57 -5.44
CA VAL A 112 13.95 1.19 -4.38
C VAL A 112 14.23 -0.31 -4.42
N MET A 113 13.18 -1.14 -4.45
CA MET A 113 13.32 -2.60 -4.47
C MET A 113 13.99 -3.12 -5.75
N ARG A 114 13.87 -2.39 -6.86
CA ARG A 114 14.57 -2.72 -8.10
C ARG A 114 16.06 -2.36 -7.98
N ILE A 115 16.37 -1.14 -7.56
CA ILE A 115 17.74 -0.64 -7.39
C ILE A 115 18.51 -1.50 -6.38
N ALA A 116 17.90 -1.83 -5.24
CA ALA A 116 18.50 -2.68 -4.21
C ALA A 116 19.00 -4.02 -4.77
N THR A 117 18.42 -4.50 -5.87
CA THR A 117 18.82 -5.77 -6.50
C THR A 117 19.76 -5.65 -7.68
N MET A 118 20.04 -4.43 -8.12
CA MET A 118 21.18 -4.17 -9.00
C MET A 118 22.47 -4.04 -8.21
N LEU A 119 22.37 -3.75 -6.91
CA LEU A 119 23.50 -3.54 -5.99
C LEU A 119 23.92 -4.79 -5.22
N SER A 120 23.10 -5.86 -5.25
CA SER A 120 23.33 -7.14 -4.58
C SER A 120 23.86 -8.19 -5.55
#